data_AF-A0A661C4B1-F1
#
_entry.id   AF-A0A661C4B1-F1
#
_cell.length_a   1.000
_cell.length_b   1.000
_cell.length_c   1.000
_cell.angle_alpha   90.00
_cell.angle_beta   90.00
_cell.angle_gamma   90.00
#
_symmetry.space_group_name_H-M   'P 1'
#
loop_
_entity.id
_entity.type
_entity.pdbx_description
1 polymer ?
#
loop_
_entity_poly.entity_id
_entity_poly.type
_entity_poly.pdbx_seq_one_letter_code
_entity_poly.pdbx_strand_id
1 'polypeptide(L)'
;LEDEISESKQHETRLNWGLSSSGEIMNSVFLGFGLVFNGSYLVSEESTEQLQLKLYGDLEKKSRLQIDYETFSLEDPKLSFREQFYSVYVRGRQTSLTASYFFSSSSTTNWSAKGRTVLRERGESGYGLTLGLDLNKYSGTEYLAQVDFLQLDEDSALSIYGETNYSFSPLITSRFSAAIQHQQKWLSGNNQAVAIEADFQQMLSSDLYFTFIVSRVWNSHVDDEYLFGLKLSYRFDDRVKGWSDE
;
A
#
# COMPACT_ATOMS: atom_id res chain seq x y z
N LEU A 1 37.51 11.15 24.82
CA LEU A 1 37.46 10.30 23.62
C LEU A 1 36.80 9.02 24.08
N GLU A 2 35.67 8.69 23.46
CA GLU A 2 34.63 7.74 23.89
C GLU A 2 33.53 8.40 24.74
N ASP A 3 32.71 9.22 24.07
CA ASP A 3 31.31 9.42 24.46
C ASP A 3 30.54 8.19 23.98
N GLU A 4 30.14 7.32 24.92
CA GLU A 4 29.13 6.30 24.70
C GLU A 4 27.79 6.99 24.42
N ILE A 5 27.41 7.05 23.14
CA ILE A 5 26.02 7.33 22.75
C ILE A 5 25.21 6.09 23.12
N SER A 6 24.75 6.07 24.36
CA SER A 6 23.66 5.20 24.78
C SER A 6 22.39 5.66 24.08
N GLU A 7 22.11 5.11 22.89
CA GLU A 7 20.77 5.14 22.30
C GLU A 7 19.80 4.44 23.26
N SER A 8 19.21 5.21 24.17
CA SER A 8 18.03 4.75 24.88
C SER A 8 16.95 4.58 23.82
N LYS A 9 16.62 3.33 23.47
CA LYS A 9 15.38 3.02 22.76
C LYS A 9 14.23 3.57 23.59
N GLN A 10 13.74 4.76 23.25
CA GLN A 10 12.52 5.27 23.83
C GLN A 10 11.42 4.28 23.49
N HIS A 11 10.73 3.80 24.52
CA HIS A 11 9.55 2.98 24.33
C HIS A 11 8.42 3.87 23.81
N GLU A 12 8.26 3.89 22.48
CA GLU A 12 7.11 4.48 21.82
C GLU A 12 5.84 3.71 22.19
N THR A 13 4.91 4.39 22.86
CA THR A 13 3.58 3.83 23.16
C THR A 13 2.59 4.38 22.15
N ARG A 14 2.00 3.49 21.35
CA ARG A 14 1.04 3.84 20.30
C ARG A 14 -0.35 3.33 20.64
N LEU A 15 -1.33 4.23 20.61
CA LEU A 15 -2.75 3.91 20.73
C LEU A 15 -3.37 3.87 19.34
N ASN A 16 -3.89 2.70 18.96
CA ASN A 16 -4.62 2.52 17.72
C ASN A 16 -6.11 2.39 18.00
N TRP A 17 -6.95 3.00 17.18
CA TRP A 17 -8.39 2.93 17.31
C TRP A 17 -9.05 2.84 15.94
N GLY A 18 -10.26 2.28 15.91
CA GLY A 18 -11.00 2.07 14.68
C GLY A 18 -12.48 1.88 14.93
N LEU A 19 -13.29 2.46 14.05
CA LEU A 19 -14.73 2.32 13.98
C LEU A 19 -15.12 2.01 12.53
N SER A 20 -15.95 1.00 12.34
CA SER A 20 -16.50 0.66 11.04
C SER A 20 -18.01 0.47 11.13
N SER A 21 -18.74 0.99 10.16
CA SER A 21 -20.18 0.80 10.02
C SER A 21 -20.51 0.54 8.55
N SER A 22 -21.44 -0.36 8.29
CA SER A 22 -21.91 -0.65 6.93
C SER A 22 -23.41 -0.95 6.94
N GLY A 23 -24.06 -0.73 5.81
CA GLY A 23 -25.48 -1.03 5.66
C GLY A 23 -25.90 -1.11 4.20
N GLU A 24 -27.15 -1.54 4.01
CA GLU A 24 -27.81 -1.60 2.71
C GLU A 24 -29.00 -0.66 2.72
N ILE A 25 -29.25 0.03 1.59
CA ILE A 25 -30.40 0.92 1.46
C ILE A 25 -31.29 0.38 0.34
N MET A 26 -32.44 -0.20 0.70
CA MET A 26 -33.46 -0.57 -0.27
C MET A 26 -33.99 0.68 -0.99
N ASN A 27 -34.05 0.65 -2.33
CA ASN A 27 -34.52 1.71 -3.22
C ASN A 27 -33.65 2.98 -3.29
N SER A 28 -32.32 2.85 -3.26
CA SER A 28 -31.41 3.96 -3.56
C SER A 28 -30.48 3.63 -4.75
N VAL A 29 -29.79 4.65 -5.26
CA VAL A 29 -28.73 4.47 -6.29
C VAL A 29 -27.55 3.63 -5.74
N PHE A 30 -27.43 3.52 -4.42
CA PHE A 30 -26.46 2.67 -3.75
C PHE A 30 -27.13 1.39 -3.22
N LEU A 31 -26.63 0.24 -3.62
CA LEU A 31 -27.02 -1.07 -3.09
C LEU A 31 -26.49 -1.27 -1.65
N GLY A 32 -25.31 -0.72 -1.37
CA GLY A 32 -24.66 -0.80 -0.06
C GLY A 32 -23.79 0.40 0.20
N PHE A 33 -23.52 0.70 1.48
CA PHE A 33 -22.62 1.75 1.89
C PHE A 33 -21.80 1.32 3.11
N GLY A 34 -20.67 1.99 3.33
CA GLY A 34 -19.93 1.87 4.56
C GLY A 34 -19.03 3.05 4.86
N LEU A 35 -18.69 3.14 6.13
CA LEU A 35 -17.81 4.12 6.73
C LEU A 35 -16.77 3.36 7.56
N VAL A 36 -15.52 3.68 7.35
CA VAL A 36 -14.41 3.23 8.20
C VAL A 36 -13.65 4.46 8.67
N PHE A 37 -13.41 4.55 9.96
CA PHE A 37 -12.66 5.63 10.57
C PHE A 37 -11.65 5.02 11.52
N ASN A 38 -10.36 5.26 11.30
CA ASN A 38 -9.30 4.71 12.12
C ASN A 38 -8.19 5.74 12.31
N GLY A 39 -7.34 5.48 13.28
CA GLY A 39 -6.18 6.32 13.51
C GLY A 39 -5.23 5.74 14.55
N SER A 40 -4.05 6.34 14.59
CA SER A 40 -3.02 6.07 15.56
C SER A 40 -2.57 7.36 16.24
N TYR A 41 -2.33 7.27 17.54
CA TYR A 41 -1.85 8.35 18.37
C TYR A 41 -0.59 7.89 19.10
N LEU A 42 0.47 8.66 18.96
CA LEU A 42 1.74 8.40 19.62
C LEU A 42 1.75 9.12 20.96
N VAL A 43 1.62 8.35 22.04
CA VAL A 43 1.48 8.91 23.40
C VAL A 43 2.77 9.61 23.84
N SER A 44 3.93 9.13 23.38
CA SER A 44 5.23 9.73 23.72
C SER A 44 5.45 11.12 23.13
N GLU A 45 4.82 11.43 22.00
CA GLU A 45 4.96 12.71 21.30
C GLU A 45 3.71 13.60 21.38
N GLU A 46 2.67 13.10 22.05
CA GLU A 46 1.35 13.72 22.10
C GLU A 46 0.77 14.06 20.70
N SER A 47 1.14 13.26 19.68
CA SER A 47 0.89 13.56 18.27
C SER A 47 0.02 12.49 17.58
N THR A 48 -0.83 12.91 16.64
CA THR A 48 -1.57 11.98 15.76
C THR A 48 -0.67 11.60 14.59
N GLU A 49 -0.28 10.34 14.54
CA GLU A 49 0.55 9.80 13.45
C GLU A 49 -0.29 9.46 12.22
N GLN A 50 -1.48 8.89 12.40
CA GLN A 50 -2.35 8.53 11.29
C GLN A 50 -3.82 8.81 11.63
N LEU A 51 -4.53 9.33 10.64
CA LEU A 51 -5.97 9.47 10.65
C LEU A 51 -6.49 9.07 9.28
N GLN A 52 -7.39 8.09 9.20
CA GLN A 52 -8.01 7.72 7.94
C GLN A 52 -9.53 7.62 8.11
N LEU A 53 -10.25 8.27 7.19
CA LEU A 53 -11.69 8.19 7.02
C LEU A 53 -11.96 7.69 5.60
N LYS A 54 -12.70 6.59 5.49
CA LYS A 54 -13.07 5.97 4.23
C LYS A 54 -14.59 5.86 4.18
N LEU A 55 -15.17 6.42 3.14
CA LEU A 55 -16.58 6.29 2.80
C LEU A 55 -16.67 5.51 1.49
N TYR A 56 -17.55 4.53 1.41
CA TYR A 56 -17.78 3.83 0.16
C TYR A 56 -19.26 3.52 -0.05
N GLY A 57 -19.63 3.39 -1.32
CA GLY A 57 -20.95 3.00 -1.75
C GLY A 57 -20.90 2.12 -2.99
N ASP A 58 -21.60 0.99 -2.95
CA ASP A 58 -21.79 0.10 -4.10
C ASP A 58 -22.92 0.66 -4.94
N LEU A 59 -22.62 1.17 -6.13
CA LEU A 59 -23.64 1.71 -7.05
C LEU A 59 -24.44 0.56 -7.69
N GLU A 60 -23.71 -0.43 -8.19
CA GLU A 60 -24.25 -1.65 -8.75
C GLU A 60 -23.47 -2.85 -8.21
N LYS A 61 -23.89 -4.08 -8.55
CA LYS A 61 -23.18 -5.32 -8.16
C LYS A 61 -21.72 -5.37 -8.62
N LYS A 62 -21.32 -4.51 -9.54
CA LYS A 62 -20.01 -4.49 -10.21
C LYS A 62 -19.29 -3.15 -10.05
N SER A 63 -19.83 -2.18 -9.31
CA SER A 63 -19.24 -0.85 -9.25
C SER A 63 -19.31 -0.26 -7.85
N ARG A 64 -18.19 0.35 -7.43
CA ARG A 64 -18.06 0.99 -6.12
C ARG A 64 -17.43 2.37 -6.28
N LEU A 65 -18.03 3.36 -5.63
CA LEU A 65 -17.40 4.64 -5.36
C LEU A 65 -16.83 4.64 -3.95
N GLN A 66 -15.67 5.25 -3.79
CA GLN A 66 -15.01 5.38 -2.49
C GLN A 66 -14.36 6.76 -2.39
N ILE A 67 -14.46 7.37 -1.21
CA ILE A 67 -13.77 8.60 -0.85
C ILE A 67 -12.92 8.28 0.38
N ASP A 68 -11.63 8.51 0.28
CA ASP A 68 -10.66 8.35 1.37
C ASP A 68 -10.08 9.71 1.73
N TYR A 69 -10.17 10.08 2.99
CA TYR A 69 -9.39 11.15 3.58
C TYR A 69 -8.35 10.51 4.50
N GLU A 70 -7.07 10.75 4.23
CA GLU A 70 -5.99 10.19 5.02
C GLU A 70 -4.99 11.28 5.38
N THR A 71 -4.62 11.36 6.64
CA THR A 71 -3.46 12.11 7.11
C THR A 71 -2.50 11.15 7.74
N PHE A 72 -1.23 11.22 7.37
CA PHE A 72 -0.17 10.48 8.03
C PHE A 72 1.03 11.38 8.27
N SER A 73 1.75 11.12 9.36
CA SER A 73 3.02 11.72 9.70
C SER A 73 3.96 10.58 10.06
N LEU A 74 4.80 10.20 9.12
CA LEU A 74 5.83 9.18 9.33
C LEU A 74 7.19 9.84 9.09
N GLU A 75 8.03 9.85 10.12
CA GLU A 75 9.39 10.38 10.01
C GLU A 75 10.25 9.51 9.08
N ASP A 76 10.11 8.18 9.17
CA ASP A 76 10.81 7.23 8.30
C ASP A 76 9.92 6.02 7.95
N PRO A 77 9.06 6.14 6.92
CA PRO A 77 8.15 5.05 6.56
C PRO A 77 8.93 3.87 5.97
N LYS A 78 8.66 2.65 6.46
CA LYS A 78 9.07 1.42 5.78
C LYS A 78 8.15 1.18 4.59
N LEU A 79 8.52 1.73 3.44
CA LEU A 79 7.78 1.57 2.20
C LEU A 79 7.99 0.17 1.62
N SER A 80 6.90 -0.48 1.24
CA SER A 80 6.96 -1.65 0.36
C SER A 80 7.59 -1.29 -0.99
N PHE A 81 8.10 -2.28 -1.71
CA PHE A 81 8.68 -2.08 -3.05
C PHE A 81 7.78 -1.25 -3.95
N ARG A 82 6.49 -1.58 -3.99
CA ARG A 82 5.49 -0.83 -4.72
C ARG A 82 5.49 0.64 -4.28
N GLU A 83 5.31 0.90 -2.99
CA GLU A 83 5.15 2.24 -2.43
C GLU A 83 6.35 3.16 -2.67
N GLN A 84 7.57 2.62 -2.78
CA GLN A 84 8.77 3.39 -3.13
C GLN A 84 8.66 4.05 -4.51
N PHE A 85 7.90 3.45 -5.43
CA PHE A 85 7.66 4.01 -6.76
C PHE A 85 6.37 4.84 -6.82
N TYR A 86 5.63 4.99 -5.73
CA TYR A 86 4.50 5.90 -5.65
C TYR A 86 4.90 7.20 -4.96
N SER A 87 4.75 8.29 -5.70
CA SER A 87 5.12 9.64 -5.30
C SER A 87 4.28 10.21 -4.12
N VAL A 88 3.29 9.47 -3.65
CA VAL A 88 2.48 9.84 -2.47
C VAL A 88 3.30 9.81 -1.20
N TYR A 89 4.29 8.93 -1.08
CA TYR A 89 4.98 8.75 0.19
C TYR A 89 6.23 9.62 0.25
N VAL A 90 6.17 10.69 1.04
CA VAL A 90 7.27 11.60 1.33
C VAL A 90 7.44 11.69 2.85
N ARG A 91 8.68 11.96 3.29
CA ARG A 91 8.99 12.18 4.70
C ARG A 91 8.22 13.37 5.26
N GLY A 92 7.68 13.20 6.47
CA GLY A 92 6.91 14.24 7.17
C GLY A 92 5.41 14.09 7.01
N ARG A 93 4.68 15.12 7.45
CA ARG A 93 3.22 15.08 7.48
C ARG A 93 2.60 15.36 6.12
N GLN A 94 1.71 14.47 5.72
CA GLN A 94 0.95 14.58 4.49
C GLN A 94 -0.53 14.28 4.74
N THR A 95 -1.39 15.07 4.12
CA THR A 95 -2.83 14.82 4.02
C THR A 95 -3.19 14.55 2.57
N SER A 96 -4.07 13.57 2.33
CA SER A 96 -4.61 13.29 1.01
C SER A 96 -6.11 13.11 1.07
N LEU A 97 -6.79 13.56 0.02
CA LEU A 97 -8.18 13.26 -0.25
C LEU A 97 -8.25 12.56 -1.61
N THR A 98 -8.73 11.33 -1.61
CA THR A 98 -8.79 10.46 -2.79
C THR A 98 -10.23 10.09 -3.09
N ALA A 99 -10.66 10.26 -4.33
CA ALA A 99 -11.89 9.71 -4.86
C ALA A 99 -11.55 8.55 -5.79
N SER A 100 -12.09 7.38 -5.52
CA SER A 100 -11.85 6.15 -6.26
C SER A 100 -13.13 5.60 -6.86
N TYR A 101 -13.05 5.11 -8.08
CA TYR A 101 -14.07 4.33 -8.75
C TYR A 101 -13.50 2.95 -9.07
N PHE A 102 -14.22 1.90 -8.66
CA PHE A 102 -13.87 0.52 -8.94
C PHE A 102 -14.96 -0.11 -9.82
N PHE A 103 -14.56 -0.88 -10.82
CA PHE A 103 -15.47 -1.54 -11.74
C PHE A 103 -15.02 -2.96 -12.09
N SER A 104 -15.86 -3.94 -11.78
CA SER A 104 -15.64 -5.35 -12.11
C SER A 104 -16.32 -5.69 -13.44
N SER A 105 -15.55 -5.75 -14.53
CA SER A 105 -16.09 -6.12 -15.84
C SER A 105 -16.57 -7.58 -15.85
N SER A 106 -15.79 -8.47 -15.22
CA SER A 106 -16.07 -9.90 -15.01
C SER A 106 -15.76 -10.29 -13.56
N SER A 107 -15.94 -11.57 -13.20
CA SER A 107 -15.49 -12.11 -11.91
C SER A 107 -13.96 -12.15 -11.76
N THR A 108 -13.23 -11.93 -12.84
CA THR A 108 -11.77 -12.10 -12.93
C THR A 108 -11.05 -10.83 -13.36
N THR A 109 -11.76 -9.71 -13.54
CA THR A 109 -11.21 -8.48 -14.10
C THR A 109 -11.81 -7.26 -13.42
N ASN A 110 -10.97 -6.57 -12.67
CA ASN A 110 -11.32 -5.37 -11.92
C ASN A 110 -10.50 -4.17 -12.42
N TRP A 111 -11.19 -3.08 -12.69
CA TRP A 111 -10.61 -1.80 -13.05
C TRP A 111 -10.73 -0.84 -11.88
N SER A 112 -9.77 0.06 -11.74
CA SER A 112 -9.85 1.16 -10.79
C SER A 112 -9.36 2.46 -11.41
N ALA A 113 -10.01 3.55 -11.06
CA ALA A 113 -9.57 4.90 -11.36
C ALA A 113 -9.61 5.70 -10.07
N LYS A 114 -8.54 6.41 -9.74
CA LYS A 114 -8.44 7.20 -8.50
C LYS A 114 -7.91 8.58 -8.82
N GLY A 115 -8.66 9.61 -8.45
CA GLY A 115 -8.18 10.99 -8.41
C GLY A 115 -7.84 11.35 -6.97
N ARG A 116 -6.71 12.01 -6.75
CA ARG A 116 -6.31 12.45 -5.41
C ARG A 116 -5.82 13.89 -5.41
N THR A 117 -6.02 14.58 -4.30
CA THR A 117 -5.25 15.78 -3.94
C THR A 117 -4.38 15.46 -2.74
N VAL A 118 -3.20 16.05 -2.71
CA VAL A 118 -2.18 15.84 -1.69
C VAL A 118 -1.76 17.21 -1.16
N LEU A 119 -1.76 17.35 0.16
CA LEU A 119 -1.30 18.51 0.91
C LEU A 119 -0.14 18.08 1.77
N ARG A 120 0.99 18.78 1.68
CA ARG A 120 2.19 18.48 2.47
C ARG A 120 2.50 19.63 3.41
N GLU A 121 2.89 19.29 4.64
CA GLU A 121 3.38 20.29 5.58
C GLU A 121 4.75 20.84 5.16
N ARG A 122 5.58 19.98 4.57
CA ARG A 122 6.88 20.34 3.97
C ARG A 122 6.95 19.85 2.53
N GLY A 123 7.30 20.74 1.62
CA GLY A 123 7.29 20.50 0.18
C GLY A 123 5.97 20.94 -0.45
N GLU A 124 5.72 20.44 -1.65
CA GLU A 124 4.64 20.95 -2.49
C GLU A 124 3.35 20.15 -2.36
N SER A 125 2.25 20.85 -2.59
CA SER A 125 0.92 20.24 -2.69
C SER A 125 0.58 19.99 -4.15
N GLY A 126 -0.46 19.20 -4.40
CA GLY A 126 -0.87 18.94 -5.77
C GLY A 126 -1.98 17.91 -5.92
N TYR A 127 -1.99 17.27 -7.09
CA TYR A 127 -3.02 16.32 -7.48
C TYR A 127 -2.43 15.15 -8.25
N GLY A 128 -3.12 14.03 -8.23
CA GLY A 128 -2.71 12.83 -8.94
C GLY A 128 -3.87 12.04 -9.49
N LEU A 129 -3.55 11.22 -10.48
CA LEU A 129 -4.46 10.29 -11.12
C LEU A 129 -3.81 8.91 -11.17
N THR A 130 -4.56 7.90 -10.78
CA THR A 130 -4.14 6.51 -10.81
C THR A 130 -5.15 5.69 -11.61
N LEU A 131 -4.67 4.87 -12.54
CA LEU A 131 -5.47 3.86 -13.23
C LEU A 131 -4.89 2.49 -12.91
N GLY A 132 -5.75 1.54 -12.52
CA GLY A 132 -5.35 0.18 -12.16
C GLY A 132 -6.19 -0.88 -12.84
N LEU A 133 -5.56 -2.02 -13.12
CA LEU A 133 -6.17 -3.23 -13.63
C LEU A 133 -5.69 -4.40 -12.78
N ASP A 134 -6.64 -5.20 -12.31
CA ASP A 134 -6.41 -6.42 -11.54
C ASP A 134 -7.10 -7.58 -12.28
N LEU A 135 -6.33 -8.63 -12.57
CA LEU A 135 -6.76 -9.83 -13.28
C LEU A 135 -6.53 -11.07 -12.43
N ASN A 136 -7.60 -11.69 -11.94
CA ASN A 136 -7.55 -12.92 -11.16
C ASN A 136 -7.94 -14.12 -12.02
N LYS A 137 -6.98 -14.95 -12.42
CA LYS A 137 -7.28 -16.19 -13.14
C LYS A 137 -7.58 -17.32 -12.16
N TYR A 138 -8.55 -18.16 -12.52
CA TYR A 138 -8.91 -19.37 -11.76
C TYR A 138 -7.74 -20.34 -11.51
N SER A 139 -6.61 -20.17 -12.20
CA SER A 139 -5.38 -20.96 -12.03
C SER A 139 -4.51 -20.54 -10.84
N GLY A 140 -5.00 -19.69 -9.93
CA GLY A 140 -4.19 -19.17 -8.81
C GLY A 140 -3.11 -18.18 -9.27
N THR A 141 -3.36 -17.49 -10.39
CA THR A 141 -2.48 -16.46 -10.93
C THR A 141 -3.20 -15.13 -10.93
N GLU A 142 -2.57 -14.13 -10.35
CA GLU A 142 -3.11 -12.78 -10.23
C GLU A 142 -2.14 -11.81 -10.90
N TYR A 143 -2.67 -10.87 -11.69
CA TYR A 143 -1.88 -9.83 -12.31
C TYR A 143 -2.42 -8.47 -11.87
N LEU A 144 -1.52 -7.58 -11.50
CA LEU A 144 -1.85 -6.19 -11.23
C LEU A 144 -1.03 -5.31 -12.16
N ALA A 145 -1.68 -4.35 -12.79
CA ALA A 145 -1.02 -3.29 -13.56
C ALA A 145 -1.57 -1.94 -13.14
N GLN A 146 -0.70 -0.96 -12.96
CA GLN A 146 -1.10 0.38 -12.52
C GLN A 146 -0.24 1.45 -13.18
N VAL A 147 -0.89 2.55 -13.55
CA VAL A 147 -0.24 3.78 -14.00
C VAL A 147 -0.65 4.89 -13.05
N ASP A 148 0.31 5.70 -12.63
CA ASP A 148 0.10 6.74 -11.64
C ASP A 148 0.86 8.00 -12.00
N PHE A 149 0.10 9.09 -12.02
CA PHE A 149 0.60 10.43 -12.28
C PHE A 149 0.37 11.28 -11.04
N LEU A 150 1.38 12.05 -10.65
CA LEU A 150 1.29 13.08 -9.62
C LEU A 150 1.93 14.35 -10.14
N GLN A 151 1.17 15.44 -10.11
CA GLN A 151 1.67 16.79 -10.34
C GLN A 151 1.64 17.54 -9.01
N LEU A 152 2.79 18.10 -8.65
CA LEU A 152 2.97 19.05 -7.57
C LEU A 152 3.26 20.43 -8.18
N ASP A 153 3.42 21.46 -7.36
CA ASP A 153 3.57 22.84 -7.86
C ASP A 153 4.80 23.04 -8.78
N GLU A 154 5.94 22.45 -8.44
CA GLU A 154 7.20 22.48 -9.20
C GLU A 154 7.71 21.07 -9.58
N ASP A 155 7.23 20.02 -8.90
CA ASP A 155 7.62 18.63 -9.13
C ASP A 155 6.54 17.82 -9.87
N SER A 156 6.94 16.77 -10.60
CA SER A 156 6.01 15.78 -11.17
C SER A 156 6.58 14.37 -11.18
N ALA A 157 5.69 13.37 -11.18
CA ALA A 157 6.06 11.97 -11.25
C ALA A 157 5.05 11.17 -12.08
N LEU A 158 5.56 10.32 -12.97
CA LEU A 158 4.82 9.30 -13.68
C LEU A 158 5.41 7.94 -13.35
N SER A 159 4.58 7.02 -12.88
CA SER A 159 5.00 5.69 -12.42
C SER A 159 4.13 4.62 -13.06
N ILE A 160 4.77 3.56 -13.56
CA ILE A 160 4.12 2.37 -14.11
C ILE A 160 4.55 1.20 -13.25
N TYR A 161 3.59 0.42 -12.77
CA TYR A 161 3.80 -0.73 -11.91
C TYR A 161 3.11 -1.96 -12.49
N GLY A 162 3.79 -3.10 -12.42
CA GLY A 162 3.24 -4.41 -12.73
C GLY A 162 3.60 -5.40 -11.64
N GLU A 163 2.67 -6.28 -11.30
CA GLU A 163 2.89 -7.38 -10.37
C GLU A 163 2.21 -8.64 -10.90
N THR A 164 2.84 -9.78 -10.65
CA THR A 164 2.28 -11.11 -10.90
C THR A 164 2.45 -11.96 -9.65
N ASN A 165 1.35 -12.42 -9.09
CA ASN A 165 1.34 -13.44 -8.05
C ASN A 165 1.03 -14.79 -8.68
N TYR A 166 1.86 -15.80 -8.41
CA TYR A 166 1.70 -17.14 -8.93
C TYR A 166 1.82 -18.16 -7.80
N SER A 167 0.75 -18.93 -7.60
CA SER A 167 0.71 -20.05 -6.66
C SER A 167 1.03 -21.35 -7.38
N PHE A 168 2.27 -21.83 -7.27
CA PHE A 168 2.68 -23.13 -7.84
C PHE A 168 1.93 -24.29 -7.16
N SER A 169 1.68 -24.15 -5.87
CA SER A 169 0.90 -25.07 -5.04
C SER A 169 0.36 -24.33 -3.83
N PRO A 170 -0.53 -24.92 -3.02
CA PRO A 170 -0.95 -24.32 -1.75
C PRO A 170 0.20 -24.05 -0.76
N LEU A 171 1.38 -24.66 -0.98
CA LEU A 171 2.55 -24.53 -0.13
C LEU A 171 3.60 -23.54 -0.68
N ILE A 172 3.51 -23.18 -1.96
CA ILE A 172 4.55 -22.39 -2.63
C ILE A 172 3.90 -21.29 -3.44
N THR A 173 4.22 -20.05 -3.08
CA THR A 173 3.78 -18.86 -3.80
C THR A 173 4.98 -18.03 -4.21
N SER A 174 4.85 -17.36 -5.34
CA SER A 174 5.83 -16.38 -5.81
C SER A 174 5.14 -15.09 -6.19
N ARG A 175 5.85 -13.99 -5.99
CA ARG A 175 5.46 -12.65 -6.43
C ARG A 175 6.58 -12.07 -7.25
N PHE A 176 6.26 -11.56 -8.42
CA PHE A 176 7.19 -10.81 -9.24
C PHE A 176 6.62 -9.42 -9.51
N SER A 177 7.39 -8.38 -9.22
CA SER A 177 6.99 -7.00 -9.40
C SER A 177 8.02 -6.26 -10.24
N ALA A 178 7.55 -5.32 -11.06
CA ALA A 178 8.38 -4.43 -11.84
C ALA A 178 7.79 -3.02 -11.81
N ALA A 179 8.66 -2.02 -11.75
CA ALA A 179 8.27 -0.63 -11.73
C ALA A 179 9.17 0.20 -12.64
N ILE A 180 8.59 1.21 -13.29
CA ILE A 180 9.31 2.26 -14.01
C ILE A 180 8.77 3.58 -13.51
N GLN A 181 9.66 4.51 -13.21
CA GLN A 181 9.29 5.82 -12.73
C GLN A 181 10.11 6.90 -13.44
N HIS A 182 9.41 7.95 -13.86
CA HIS A 182 9.99 9.18 -14.33
C HIS A 182 9.57 10.31 -13.39
N GLN A 183 10.54 11.01 -12.81
CA GLN A 183 10.32 12.15 -11.94
C GLN A 183 11.01 13.38 -12.52
N GLN A 184 10.33 14.52 -12.47
CA GLN A 184 10.95 15.81 -12.71
C GLN A 184 10.88 16.58 -11.40
N LYS A 185 12.04 16.95 -10.87
CA LYS A 185 12.14 17.73 -9.64
C LYS A 185 12.80 19.08 -9.90
N TRP A 186 12.31 20.13 -9.25
CA TRP A 186 12.89 21.48 -9.37
C TRP A 186 14.39 21.50 -9.05
N LEU A 187 14.79 20.88 -7.93
CA LEU A 187 16.18 20.93 -7.45
C LEU A 187 17.10 19.87 -8.06
N SER A 188 16.56 18.69 -8.39
CA SER A 188 17.33 17.53 -8.82
C SER A 188 17.24 17.24 -10.32
N GLY A 189 16.39 17.97 -11.06
CA GLY A 189 16.16 17.72 -12.47
C GLY A 189 15.40 16.42 -12.73
N ASN A 190 15.65 15.83 -13.90
CA ASN A 190 14.92 14.64 -14.37
C ASN A 190 15.55 13.35 -13.83
N ASN A 191 14.84 12.67 -12.93
CA ASN A 191 15.22 11.35 -12.45
C ASN A 191 14.41 10.24 -13.14
N GLN A 192 15.08 9.17 -13.52
CA GLN A 192 14.49 7.93 -14.01
C GLN A 192 14.90 6.78 -13.10
N ALA A 193 13.93 5.95 -12.74
CA ALA A 193 14.15 4.72 -12.01
C ALA A 193 13.45 3.54 -12.68
N VAL A 194 14.12 2.39 -12.66
CA VAL A 194 13.55 1.10 -13.07
C VAL A 194 13.82 0.13 -11.94
N ALA A 195 12.87 -0.74 -11.62
CA ALA A 195 13.05 -1.68 -10.55
C ALA A 195 12.36 -3.01 -10.79
N ILE A 196 12.90 -4.04 -10.17
CA ILE A 196 12.34 -5.38 -10.12
C ILE A 196 12.41 -5.92 -8.70
N GLU A 197 11.40 -6.71 -8.31
CA GLU A 197 11.38 -7.47 -7.07
C GLU A 197 10.84 -8.88 -7.34
N ALA A 198 11.44 -9.86 -6.69
CA ALA A 198 10.98 -11.24 -6.70
C ALA A 198 10.93 -11.77 -5.26
N ASP A 199 9.76 -12.26 -4.88
CA ASP A 199 9.56 -12.95 -3.62
C ASP A 199 9.21 -14.40 -3.88
N PHE A 200 9.80 -15.28 -3.09
CA PHE A 200 9.48 -16.70 -3.08
C PHE A 200 9.14 -17.12 -1.65
N GLN A 201 7.90 -17.56 -1.44
CA GLN A 201 7.44 -18.03 -0.15
C GLN A 201 7.14 -19.53 -0.19
N GLN A 202 7.69 -20.25 0.78
CA GLN A 202 7.46 -21.66 1.00
C GLN A 202 6.90 -21.89 2.41
N MET A 203 5.80 -22.63 2.47
CA MET A 203 5.24 -23.17 3.69
C MET A 203 6.01 -24.43 4.06
N LEU A 204 6.73 -24.38 5.19
CA LEU A 204 7.52 -25.50 5.71
C LEU A 204 6.69 -26.43 6.60
N SER A 205 5.67 -25.87 7.27
CA SER A 205 4.71 -26.55 8.14
C SER A 205 3.37 -25.81 8.09
N SER A 206 2.31 -26.33 8.72
CA SER A 206 0.98 -25.68 8.84
C SER A 206 1.02 -24.24 9.36
N ASP A 207 2.06 -23.92 10.12
CA ASP A 207 2.26 -22.73 10.92
C ASP A 207 3.58 -21.99 10.60
N LEU A 208 4.47 -22.59 9.79
CA LEU A 208 5.81 -22.05 9.53
C LEU A 208 6.00 -21.72 8.05
N TYR A 209 6.41 -20.48 7.79
CA TYR A 209 6.62 -19.94 6.45
C TYR A 209 8.01 -19.33 6.32
N PHE A 210 8.69 -19.64 5.22
CA PHE A 210 9.94 -19.04 4.83
C PHE A 210 9.75 -18.22 3.57
N THR A 211 10.25 -16.99 3.56
CA THR A 211 10.21 -16.09 2.41
C THR A 211 11.61 -15.61 2.08
N PHE A 212 11.93 -15.70 0.80
CA PHE A 212 13.13 -15.17 0.18
C PHE A 212 12.73 -13.99 -0.70
N ILE A 213 13.43 -12.85 -0.57
CA ILE A 213 13.12 -11.59 -1.25
C ILE A 213 14.40 -11.10 -1.91
N VAL A 214 14.33 -10.76 -3.19
CA VAL A 214 15.40 -10.06 -3.91
C VAL A 214 14.80 -8.91 -4.68
N SER A 215 15.39 -7.72 -4.55
CA SER A 215 15.01 -6.58 -5.38
C SER A 215 16.24 -5.81 -5.86
N ARG A 216 16.04 -5.10 -6.96
CA ARG A 216 17.03 -4.21 -7.54
C ARG A 216 16.36 -2.97 -8.09
N VAL A 217 16.93 -1.81 -7.80
CA VAL A 217 16.50 -0.51 -8.30
C VAL A 217 17.67 0.12 -9.05
N TRP A 218 17.46 0.40 -10.33
CA TRP A 218 18.35 1.22 -11.13
C TRP A 218 17.88 2.66 -11.09
N ASN A 219 18.78 3.60 -10.86
CA ASN A 219 18.44 5.01 -10.78
C ASN A 219 19.45 5.88 -11.54
N SER A 220 18.96 6.95 -12.15
CA SER A 220 19.80 7.84 -12.96
C SER A 220 20.59 8.89 -12.16
N HIS A 221 20.14 9.22 -10.94
CA HIS A 221 20.67 10.33 -10.14
C HIS A 221 21.20 9.91 -8.77
N VAL A 222 20.78 8.75 -8.26
CA VAL A 222 21.35 8.12 -7.06
C VAL A 222 21.92 6.75 -7.40
N ASP A 223 22.70 6.18 -6.49
CA ASP A 223 23.29 4.86 -6.66
C ASP A 223 22.22 3.77 -6.82
N ASP A 224 22.55 2.75 -7.60
CA ASP A 224 21.73 1.54 -7.73
C ASP A 224 21.55 0.88 -6.35
N GLU A 225 20.33 0.47 -6.04
CA GLU A 225 20.01 -0.22 -4.78
C GLU A 225 19.78 -1.71 -5.00
N TYR A 226 20.21 -2.51 -4.04
CA TYR A 226 20.06 -3.95 -4.02
C TYR A 226 19.55 -4.38 -2.66
N LEU A 227 18.51 -5.20 -2.65
CA LEU A 227 17.97 -5.78 -1.42
C LEU A 227 17.98 -7.30 -1.51
N PHE A 228 18.45 -7.91 -0.42
CA PHE A 228 18.35 -9.33 -0.17
C PHE A 228 17.69 -9.53 1.19
N GLY A 229 16.58 -10.25 1.22
CA GLY A 229 15.78 -10.45 2.42
C GLY A 229 15.47 -11.92 2.65
N LEU A 230 15.62 -12.35 3.90
CA LEU A 230 15.13 -13.63 4.40
C LEU A 230 14.15 -13.37 5.52
N LYS A 231 12.98 -13.99 5.46
CA LYS A 231 11.93 -13.86 6.48
C LYS A 231 11.44 -15.23 6.90
N LEU A 232 11.43 -15.49 8.20
CA LEU A 232 10.79 -16.65 8.80
C LEU A 232 9.57 -16.16 9.57
N SER A 233 8.39 -16.67 9.24
CA SER A 233 7.13 -16.30 9.89
C SER A 233 6.50 -17.53 10.53
N TYR A 234 6.21 -17.46 11.83
CA TYR A 234 5.46 -18.48 12.55
C TYR A 234 4.08 -17.93 12.92
N ARG A 235 3.02 -18.63 12.53
CA ARG A 235 1.63 -18.27 12.82
C ARG A 235 1.10 -19.20 13.89
N PHE A 236 0.85 -18.66 15.08
CA PHE A 236 0.10 -19.37 16.11
C PHE A 236 -1.35 -19.48 15.63
N ASP A 237 -1.70 -20.63 15.06
CA ASP A 237 -3.06 -20.88 14.59
C ASP A 237 -3.91 -21.34 15.78
N ASP A 238 -4.78 -20.45 16.24
CA ASP A 238 -5.81 -20.71 17.26
C ASP A 238 -7.01 -21.40 16.60
N ARG A 239 -6.75 -22.48 15.83
CA ARG A 239 -7.79 -23.47 15.57
C ARG A 239 -8.14 -24.07 16.92
N VAL A 240 -9.04 -23.38 17.63
CA VAL A 240 -9.93 -23.97 18.62
C VAL A 240 -10.38 -25.26 17.95
N LYS A 241 -9.81 -26.38 18.42
CA LYS A 241 -10.30 -27.71 18.09
C LYS A 241 -11.80 -27.58 18.26
N GLY A 242 -12.52 -27.70 17.15
CA GLY A 242 -13.95 -27.81 17.20
C GLY A 242 -14.25 -28.78 18.33
N TRP A 243 -15.07 -28.35 19.28
CA TRP A 243 -15.76 -29.27 20.15
C TRP A 243 -16.59 -30.18 19.24
N SER A 244 -15.94 -31.18 18.64
CA SER A 244 -16.55 -32.48 18.46
C SER A 244 -16.39 -33.15 19.80
N ASP A 245 -17.43 -33.08 20.62
CA ASP A 245 -17.87 -34.12 21.56
C ASP A 245 -19.20 -33.65 22.17
N GLU A 246 -20.28 -34.02 21.47
CA GLU A 246 -21.52 -34.66 21.97
C GLU A 246 -22.70 -34.42 21.01
#